data_AF-A0AAF0Q371-F1
#
_entry.id   AF-A0AAF0Q371-F1
#
_cell.length_a   1.000
_cell.length_b   1.000
_cell.length_c   1.000
_cell.angle_alpha   90.00
_cell.angle_beta   90.00
_cell.angle_gamma   90.00
#
_symmetry.space_group_name_H-M   'P 1'
#
loop_
_entity.id
_entity.type
_entity.pdbx_description
1 polymer ?
#
loop_
_entity_poly.entity_id
_entity_poly.type
_entity_poly.pdbx_seq_one_letter_code
_entity_poly.pdbx_strand_id
1 'polypeptide(L)'
;MGPPSSAASSSSGVKAKVLDIPLHGIGFEFVEITPHKITGRLPVTEKCCQPFKVLHGGVSALIAEALASMGAHMASGFQRVAGVHLSIHHLKSAHLGDLVFAEAVPINIGKSIHVWEVCLWKIDPSNEENKTLLASSRVTLKANMSVPENAKDAAVNLKKYAKL
;
A
#
# COMPACT_ATOMS: atom_id res chain seq x y z
N MET A 1 -21.22 -18.13 27.25
CA MET A 1 -20.03 -17.75 26.48
C MET A 1 -20.49 -17.03 25.23
N GLY A 2 -20.36 -15.70 25.19
CA GLY A 2 -20.78 -14.89 24.04
C GLY A 2 -19.80 -15.03 22.87
N PRO A 3 -20.25 -14.81 21.62
CA PRO A 3 -19.36 -14.87 20.47
C PRO A 3 -18.36 -13.70 20.50
N PRO A 4 -17.15 -13.85 19.93
CA PRO A 4 -16.19 -12.76 19.86
C PRO A 4 -16.69 -11.67 18.89
N SER A 5 -16.50 -10.43 19.31
CA SER A 5 -16.85 -9.19 18.61
C SER A 5 -16.18 -9.09 17.24
N SER A 6 -16.98 -9.02 16.18
CA SER A 6 -16.59 -8.87 14.78
C SER A 6 -16.50 -7.40 14.32
N ALA A 7 -16.22 -6.45 15.22
CA ALA A 7 -16.36 -5.02 14.92
C ALA A 7 -15.12 -4.35 14.27
N ALA A 8 -13.97 -5.02 14.22
CA ALA A 8 -12.73 -4.42 13.69
C ALA A 8 -12.59 -4.48 12.16
N SER A 9 -13.21 -5.47 11.50
CA SER A 9 -13.06 -5.74 10.06
C SER A 9 -13.87 -4.81 9.15
N SER A 10 -14.87 -4.09 9.68
CA SER A 10 -15.75 -3.23 8.86
C SER A 10 -15.13 -1.88 8.49
N SER A 11 -14.16 -1.38 9.28
CA SER A 11 -13.59 -0.04 9.07
C SER A 11 -12.40 -0.03 8.10
N SER A 12 -11.60 -1.11 8.03
CA SER A 12 -10.41 -1.21 7.18
C SER A 12 -10.78 -1.43 5.71
N GLY A 13 -11.76 -2.30 5.42
CA GLY A 13 -12.25 -2.54 4.06
C GLY A 13 -12.90 -1.31 3.42
N VAL A 14 -13.59 -0.48 4.21
CA VAL A 14 -14.18 0.80 3.75
C VAL A 14 -13.09 1.81 3.40
N LYS A 15 -11.99 1.87 4.17
CA LYS A 15 -10.85 2.75 3.86
C LYS A 15 -10.24 2.42 2.50
N ALA A 16 -9.97 1.15 2.23
CA ALA A 16 -9.37 0.75 0.95
C ALA A 16 -10.27 1.11 -0.25
N LYS A 17 -11.58 0.84 -0.17
CA LYS A 17 -12.52 1.14 -1.26
C LYS A 17 -12.53 2.61 -1.68
N VAL A 18 -12.34 3.50 -0.71
CA VAL A 18 -12.38 4.94 -0.91
C VAL A 18 -11.02 5.50 -1.35
N LEU A 19 -9.92 4.87 -0.92
CA LEU A 19 -8.56 5.34 -1.19
C LEU A 19 -7.98 4.77 -2.49
N ASP A 20 -8.22 3.49 -2.78
CA ASP A 20 -7.67 2.81 -3.95
C ASP A 20 -8.54 1.59 -4.33
N ILE A 21 -9.30 1.73 -5.43
CA ILE A 21 -10.25 0.71 -5.91
C ILE A 21 -9.54 -0.62 -6.27
N PRO A 22 -8.42 -0.61 -7.02
CA PRO A 22 -7.64 -1.83 -7.26
C PRO A 22 -7.21 -2.57 -5.99
N LEU A 23 -6.66 -1.86 -5.00
CA LEU A 23 -6.24 -2.45 -3.72
C LEU A 23 -7.42 -3.01 -2.94
N HIS A 24 -8.57 -2.33 -2.96
CA HIS A 24 -9.80 -2.88 -2.38
C HIS A 24 -10.24 -4.18 -3.07
N GLY A 25 -10.15 -4.24 -4.40
CA GLY A 25 -10.54 -5.41 -5.19
C GLY A 25 -9.81 -6.69 -4.81
N ILE A 26 -8.53 -6.57 -4.42
CA ILE A 26 -7.69 -7.69 -3.98
C ILE A 26 -7.75 -7.93 -2.46
N GLY A 27 -8.47 -7.10 -1.69
CA GLY A 27 -8.62 -7.24 -0.25
C GLY A 27 -7.48 -6.67 0.59
N PHE A 28 -6.76 -5.66 0.07
CA PHE A 28 -5.74 -4.96 0.84
C PHE A 28 -6.37 -4.07 1.93
N GLU A 29 -5.75 -4.03 3.10
CA GLU A 29 -6.21 -3.27 4.26
C GLU A 29 -5.12 -2.29 4.72
N PHE A 30 -5.44 -0.98 4.71
CA PHE A 30 -4.54 0.04 5.24
C PHE A 30 -4.49 0.01 6.78
N VAL A 31 -3.27 0.11 7.33
CA VAL A 31 -3.01 0.12 8.78
C VAL A 31 -2.57 1.52 9.23
N GLU A 32 -1.55 2.09 8.60
CA GLU A 32 -1.03 3.42 8.90
C GLU A 32 -0.91 4.26 7.62
N ILE A 33 -1.34 5.51 7.68
CA ILE A 33 -1.30 6.45 6.56
C ILE A 33 -0.78 7.78 7.10
N THR A 34 0.46 8.12 6.78
CA THR A 34 1.11 9.38 7.16
C THR A 34 1.99 9.87 6.00
N PRO A 35 2.41 11.15 5.99
CA PRO A 35 3.35 11.66 4.99
C PRO A 35 4.74 10.99 5.01
N HIS A 36 5.08 10.27 6.08
CA HIS A 36 6.39 9.66 6.27
C HIS A 36 6.37 8.14 6.16
N LYS A 37 5.18 7.52 6.16
CA LYS A 37 5.03 6.08 6.18
C LYS A 37 3.61 5.66 5.83
N ILE A 38 3.48 4.70 4.92
CA ILE A 38 2.22 4.02 4.62
C ILE A 38 2.40 2.53 4.91
N THR A 39 1.47 1.92 5.65
CA THR A 39 1.49 0.48 5.90
C THR A 39 0.14 -0.14 5.65
N GLY A 40 0.15 -1.44 5.36
CA GLY A 40 -1.07 -2.22 5.22
C GLY A 40 -0.80 -3.72 5.19
N ARG A 41 -1.89 -4.48 5.12
CA ARG A 41 -1.88 -5.94 5.13
C ARG A 41 -2.68 -6.49 3.95
N LEU A 42 -2.25 -7.61 3.41
CA LEU A 42 -2.93 -8.35 2.37
C LEU A 42 -3.01 -9.84 2.75
N PRO A 43 -4.21 -10.34 3.10
CA PRO A 43 -4.45 -11.78 3.12
C PRO A 43 -4.30 -12.34 1.70
N VAL A 44 -3.44 -13.35 1.52
CA VAL A 44 -3.26 -13.96 0.20
C VAL A 44 -4.46 -14.86 -0.10
N THR A 45 -5.37 -14.36 -0.92
CA THR A 45 -6.56 -15.08 -1.41
C THR A 45 -6.41 -15.42 -2.89
N GLU A 46 -7.36 -16.18 -3.45
CA GLU A 46 -7.32 -16.53 -4.88
C GLU A 46 -7.30 -15.31 -5.81
N LYS A 47 -7.86 -14.18 -5.37
CA LYS A 47 -7.91 -12.92 -6.15
C LYS A 47 -6.53 -12.32 -6.41
N CYS A 48 -5.53 -12.65 -5.60
CA CYS A 48 -4.17 -12.14 -5.73
C CYS A 48 -3.14 -13.23 -6.06
N CYS A 49 -3.56 -14.47 -6.28
CA CYS A 49 -2.66 -15.57 -6.63
C CYS A 49 -2.43 -15.65 -8.15
N GLN A 50 -1.22 -16.07 -8.53
CA GLN A 50 -0.98 -16.64 -9.85
C GLN A 50 -1.45 -18.11 -9.89
N PRO A 51 -1.50 -18.77 -11.07
CA PRO A 51 -2.04 -20.14 -11.21
C PRO A 51 -1.44 -21.19 -10.27
N PHE A 52 -0.21 -20.98 -9.79
CA PHE A 52 0.49 -21.86 -8.85
C PHE A 52 0.16 -21.61 -7.36
N LYS A 53 -0.95 -20.91 -7.06
CA LYS A 53 -1.43 -20.65 -5.68
C LYS A 53 -0.40 -19.95 -4.78
N VAL A 54 0.41 -19.08 -5.38
CA VAL A 54 1.30 -18.14 -4.70
C VAL A 54 0.96 -16.71 -5.11
N LEU A 55 1.29 -15.73 -4.27
CA LEU A 55 1.07 -14.31 -4.54
C LEU A 55 1.66 -13.92 -5.92
N HIS A 56 0.83 -13.32 -6.76
CA HIS A 56 1.25 -12.85 -8.08
C HIS A 56 2.22 -11.68 -7.95
N GLY A 57 3.39 -11.74 -8.58
CA GLY A 57 4.42 -10.70 -8.46
C GLY A 57 3.94 -9.30 -8.86
N GLY A 58 3.05 -9.22 -9.85
CA GLY A 58 2.37 -7.98 -10.26
C GLY A 58 1.44 -7.37 -9.19
N VAL A 59 0.89 -8.18 -8.27
CA VAL A 59 0.12 -7.64 -7.13
C VAL A 59 1.07 -6.96 -6.14
N SER A 60 2.25 -7.52 -5.89
CA SER A 60 3.28 -6.85 -5.08
C SER A 60 3.71 -5.52 -5.71
N ALA A 61 3.83 -5.47 -7.04
CA ALA A 61 4.16 -4.24 -7.76
C ALA A 61 3.03 -3.20 -7.67
N LEU A 62 1.76 -3.62 -7.80
CA LEU A 62 0.59 -2.76 -7.62
C LEU A 62 0.55 -2.13 -6.23
N ILE A 63 0.79 -2.92 -5.17
CA ILE A 63 0.88 -2.43 -3.80
C ILE A 63 2.00 -1.41 -3.67
N ALA A 64 3.19 -1.69 -4.22
CA ALA A 64 4.31 -0.77 -4.16
C ALA A 64 3.99 0.58 -4.82
N GLU A 65 3.44 0.56 -6.03
CA GLU A 65 3.05 1.78 -6.76
C GLU A 65 2.02 2.60 -5.98
N ALA A 66 0.95 1.95 -5.50
CA ALA A 66 -0.16 2.61 -4.81
C ALA A 66 0.28 3.26 -3.50
N LEU A 67 1.03 2.55 -2.66
CA LEU A 67 1.49 3.06 -1.37
C LEU A 67 2.50 4.21 -1.55
N ALA A 68 3.46 4.06 -2.47
CA ALA A 68 4.43 5.11 -2.75
C ALA A 68 3.78 6.39 -3.33
N SER A 69 2.82 6.23 -4.25
CA SER A 69 2.05 7.34 -4.81
C SER A 69 1.25 8.08 -3.75
N MET A 70 0.58 7.35 -2.86
CA MET A 70 -0.19 7.91 -1.75
C MET A 70 0.71 8.69 -0.77
N GLY A 71 1.85 8.10 -0.38
CA GLY A 71 2.84 8.76 0.46
C GLY A 71 3.40 10.02 -0.18
N ALA A 72 3.80 9.95 -1.45
CA ALA A 72 4.32 11.09 -2.20
C ALA A 72 3.30 12.22 -2.36
N HIS A 73 2.03 11.87 -2.58
CA HIS A 73 0.94 12.85 -2.64
C HIS A 73 0.85 13.66 -1.34
N MET A 74 0.85 12.98 -0.18
CA MET A 74 0.84 13.67 1.12
C MET A 74 2.11 14.47 1.38
N ALA A 75 3.29 13.88 1.14
CA ALA A 75 4.58 14.52 1.34
C ALA A 75 4.76 15.78 0.47
N SER A 76 4.08 15.86 -0.68
CA SER A 76 4.06 17.04 -1.55
C SER A 76 3.09 18.15 -1.08
N GLY A 77 2.42 17.99 0.07
CA GLY A 77 1.35 18.90 0.47
C GLY A 77 0.09 18.73 -0.38
N PHE A 78 -0.22 17.49 -0.75
CA PHE A 78 -1.38 17.11 -1.57
C PHE A 78 -1.35 17.69 -3.00
N GLN A 79 -0.17 17.92 -3.56
CA GLN A 79 0.00 18.24 -4.98
C GLN A 79 -0.07 16.97 -5.83
N ARG A 80 -0.32 17.12 -7.13
CA ARG A 80 -0.35 15.95 -8.02
C ARG A 80 1.04 15.32 -8.12
N VAL A 81 1.07 14.00 -8.02
CA VAL A 81 2.23 13.16 -8.25
C VAL A 81 1.93 12.14 -9.35
N ALA A 82 2.96 11.62 -9.99
CA ALA A 82 2.85 10.50 -10.94
C ALA A 82 4.07 9.61 -10.85
N GLY A 83 3.86 8.29 -10.74
CA GLY A 83 4.94 7.31 -10.87
C GLY A 83 5.54 7.40 -12.27
N VAL A 84 6.87 7.48 -12.33
CA VAL A 84 7.63 7.53 -13.59
C VAL A 84 8.56 6.33 -13.76
N HIS A 85 8.86 5.64 -12.67
CA HIS A 85 9.65 4.41 -12.68
C HIS A 85 9.40 3.58 -11.42
N LEU A 86 9.22 2.27 -11.61
CA LEU A 86 9.12 1.29 -10.54
C LEU A 86 10.08 0.15 -10.84
N SER A 87 10.91 -0.21 -9.86
CA SER A 87 11.74 -1.43 -9.89
C SER A 87 11.45 -2.25 -8.66
N ILE A 88 11.13 -3.53 -8.83
CA ILE A 88 10.81 -4.46 -7.74
C ILE A 88 11.59 -5.76 -7.91
N HIS A 89 12.10 -6.29 -6.79
CA HIS A 89 12.72 -7.60 -6.72
C HIS A 89 11.85 -8.53 -5.86
N HIS A 90 11.48 -9.70 -6.40
CA HIS A 90 10.80 -10.76 -5.66
C HIS A 90 11.82 -11.77 -5.15
N LEU A 91 11.97 -11.83 -3.84
CA LEU A 91 13.01 -12.60 -3.14
C LEU A 91 12.49 -13.96 -2.66
N LYS A 92 11.23 -14.02 -2.21
CA LYS A 92 10.57 -15.24 -1.68
C LYS A 92 9.09 -15.26 -2.04
N SER A 93 8.50 -16.45 -2.05
CA SER A 93 7.07 -16.64 -2.30
C SER A 93 6.23 -16.53 -1.02
N ALA A 94 4.98 -16.08 -1.18
CA ALA A 94 3.90 -16.24 -0.22
C ALA A 94 2.81 -17.11 -0.85
N HIS A 95 2.29 -18.08 -0.11
CA HIS A 95 1.31 -19.04 -0.58
C HIS A 95 -0.11 -18.56 -0.27
N LEU A 96 -1.10 -19.16 -0.94
CA LEU A 96 -2.51 -18.99 -0.59
C LEU A 96 -2.71 -19.23 0.92
N GLY A 97 -3.34 -18.29 1.60
CA GLY A 97 -3.57 -18.31 3.05
C GLY A 97 -2.50 -17.58 3.88
N ASP A 98 -1.32 -17.27 3.31
CA ASP A 98 -0.33 -16.45 4.01
C ASP A 98 -0.85 -15.01 4.22
N LEU A 99 -0.31 -14.32 5.22
CA LEU A 99 -0.56 -12.90 5.45
C LEU A 99 0.67 -12.07 5.05
N VAL A 100 0.45 -11.08 4.19
CA VAL A 100 1.50 -10.16 3.76
C VAL A 100 1.32 -8.80 4.45
N PHE A 101 2.43 -8.22 4.91
CA PHE A 101 2.52 -6.86 5.40
C PHE A 101 3.34 -6.03 4.41
N ALA A 102 2.86 -4.84 4.07
CA ALA A 102 3.56 -3.89 3.21
C ALA A 102 3.85 -2.59 3.96
N GLU A 103 5.03 -2.03 3.73
CA GLU A 103 5.44 -0.73 4.27
C GLU A 103 6.12 0.08 3.18
N ALA A 104 5.69 1.33 3.01
CA ALA A 104 6.31 2.32 2.15
C ALA A 104 6.87 3.48 2.98
N VAL A 105 8.13 3.82 2.76
CA VAL A 105 8.84 4.92 3.42
C VAL A 105 9.58 5.79 2.39
N PRO A 106 9.69 7.11 2.62
CA PRO A 106 10.40 7.99 1.70
C PRO A 106 11.91 7.81 1.84
N ILE A 107 12.59 7.69 0.70
CA ILE A 107 14.05 7.72 0.60
C ILE A 107 14.53 9.13 0.25
N ASN A 108 13.79 9.85 -0.59
CA ASN A 108 14.09 11.23 -0.96
C ASN A 108 12.79 11.99 -1.28
N ILE A 109 12.60 13.17 -0.70
CA ILE A 109 11.46 14.07 -0.95
C ILE A 109 12.01 15.39 -1.51
N GLY A 110 12.23 15.44 -2.81
CA GLY A 110 12.70 16.64 -3.51
C GLY A 110 11.56 17.46 -4.12
N LYS A 111 11.87 18.67 -4.61
CA LYS A 111 10.86 19.56 -5.22
C LYS A 111 10.15 18.96 -6.43
N SER A 112 10.84 18.19 -7.27
CA SER A 112 10.27 17.66 -8.51
C SER A 112 10.25 16.13 -8.57
N ILE A 113 11.05 15.47 -7.73
CA ILE A 113 11.19 14.01 -7.71
C ILE A 113 11.13 13.53 -6.28
N HIS A 114 10.25 12.56 -6.03
CA HIS A 114 10.23 11.76 -4.82
C HIS A 114 10.72 10.34 -5.14
N VAL A 115 11.40 9.71 -4.19
CA VAL A 115 11.77 8.30 -4.23
C VAL A 115 11.29 7.64 -2.96
N TRP A 116 10.56 6.55 -3.10
CA TRP A 116 10.01 5.76 -2.01
C TRP A 116 10.51 4.33 -2.10
N GLU A 117 10.83 3.75 -0.95
CA GLU A 117 11.08 2.32 -0.82
C GLU A 117 9.80 1.66 -0.32
N VAL A 118 9.45 0.53 -0.93
CA VAL A 118 8.34 -0.30 -0.47
C VAL A 118 8.81 -1.72 -0.27
N CYS A 119 8.66 -2.23 0.94
CA CYS A 119 9.01 -3.60 1.29
C CYS A 119 7.75 -4.39 1.65
N LEU A 120 7.72 -5.66 1.26
CA LEU A 120 6.64 -6.59 1.55
C LEU A 120 7.22 -7.80 2.29
N TRP A 121 6.59 -8.18 3.39
CA TRP A 121 6.97 -9.32 4.20
C TRP A 121 5.81 -10.28 4.37
N LYS A 122 6.11 -11.57 4.44
CA LYS A 122 5.21 -12.54 5.06
C LYS A 122 5.33 -12.39 6.57
N ILE A 123 4.18 -12.33 7.25
CA ILE A 123 4.10 -12.23 8.70
C ILE A 123 3.29 -13.39 9.28
N ASP A 124 3.62 -13.78 10.51
CA ASP A 124 2.81 -14.70 11.30
C ASP A 124 1.86 -13.89 12.19
N PRO A 125 0.54 -14.05 12.09
CA PRO A 125 -0.42 -13.37 12.95
C PRO A 125 -0.23 -13.67 14.45
N SER A 126 0.38 -14.81 14.79
CA SER A 126 0.66 -15.19 16.19
C SER A 126 1.95 -14.56 16.74
N ASN A 127 2.84 -14.09 15.86
CA ASN A 127 4.06 -13.40 16.23
C ASN A 127 4.48 -12.40 15.12
N GLU A 128 4.02 -11.15 15.25
CA GLU A 128 4.27 -10.10 14.26
C GLU A 128 5.75 -9.68 14.14
N GLU A 129 6.63 -10.08 15.09
CA GLU A 129 8.07 -9.83 14.99
C GLU A 129 8.75 -10.75 13.97
N ASN A 130 8.18 -11.94 13.73
CA ASN A 130 8.71 -12.87 12.75
C ASN A 130 8.27 -12.47 11.33
N LYS A 131 9.12 -11.71 10.65
CA LYS A 131 8.88 -11.24 9.29
C LYS A 131 9.87 -11.86 8.31
N THR A 132 9.34 -12.43 7.23
CA THR A 132 10.16 -12.92 6.11
C THR A 132 10.01 -11.98 4.93
N LEU A 133 11.08 -11.29 4.52
CA LEU A 133 11.05 -10.39 3.37
C LEU A 133 10.72 -11.17 2.08
N LEU A 134 9.68 -10.72 1.38
CA LEU A 134 9.18 -11.30 0.14
C LEU A 134 9.60 -10.49 -1.08
N ALA A 135 9.48 -9.17 -0.99
CA ALA A 135 9.82 -8.27 -2.08
C ALA A 135 10.28 -6.91 -1.56
N SER A 136 11.14 -6.25 -2.33
CA SER A 136 11.58 -4.88 -2.10
C SER A 136 11.49 -4.10 -3.41
N SER A 137 10.97 -2.89 -3.33
CA SER A 137 10.68 -2.02 -4.47
C SER A 137 11.21 -0.61 -4.24
N ARG A 138 11.61 0.05 -5.32
CA ARG A 138 11.83 1.49 -5.37
C ARG A 138 10.90 2.10 -6.40
N VAL A 139 10.18 3.13 -5.97
CA VAL A 139 9.24 3.88 -6.82
C VAL A 139 9.71 5.31 -6.90
N THR A 140 9.92 5.79 -8.12
CA THR A 140 10.29 7.18 -8.43
C THR A 140 9.06 7.90 -8.96
N LEU A 141 8.75 9.04 -8.38
CA LEU A 141 7.57 9.83 -8.70
C LEU A 141 7.97 11.25 -9.08
N LYS A 142 7.35 11.76 -10.15
CA LYS A 142 7.34 13.19 -10.43
C LYS A 142 6.35 13.87 -9.48
N ALA A 143 6.80 14.89 -8.76
CA ALA A 143 6.02 15.61 -7.76
C ALA A 143 5.71 17.06 -8.17
N ASN A 144 4.84 17.71 -7.40
CA ASN A 144 4.44 19.10 -7.58
C ASN A 144 3.90 19.42 -8.97
N MET A 145 3.16 18.48 -9.57
CA MET A 145 2.43 18.70 -10.80
C MET A 145 1.13 19.46 -10.50
N SER A 146 0.60 20.18 -11.49
CA SER A 146 -0.69 20.83 -11.37
C SER A 146 -1.81 19.81 -11.18
N VAL A 147 -2.71 20.07 -10.23
CA VAL A 147 -3.90 19.25 -9.97
C VAL A 147 -5.00 19.64 -10.97
N PRO A 148 -5.50 18.73 -11.82
CA PRO A 148 -6.63 18.98 -12.71
C PRO A 148 -7.90 19.34 -11.93
N GLU A 149 -8.80 20.13 -12.53
CA GLU A 149 -10.02 20.56 -11.85
C GLU A 149 -10.94 19.41 -11.44
N ASN A 150 -11.04 18.38 -12.28
CA ASN A 150 -11.83 17.18 -12.03
C ASN A 150 -11.24 16.25 -10.96
N ALA A 151 -10.07 16.58 -10.40
CA ALA A 151 -9.36 15.75 -9.42
C ALA A 151 -9.05 16.50 -8.12
N LYS A 152 -9.65 17.68 -7.89
CA LYS A 152 -9.44 18.48 -6.66
C LYS A 152 -9.85 17.73 -5.39
N ASP A 153 -10.84 16.84 -5.48
CA ASP A 153 -11.33 16.06 -4.36
C ASP A 153 -10.46 14.83 -4.01
N ALA A 154 -9.44 14.51 -4.82
CA ALA A 154 -8.56 13.36 -4.58
C ALA A 154 -7.88 13.42 -3.20
N ALA A 155 -7.58 14.63 -2.72
CA ALA A 155 -6.98 14.85 -1.41
C ALA A 155 -7.96 14.70 -0.25
N VAL A 156 -9.28 14.87 -0.47
CA VAL A 156 -10.30 14.93 0.60
C VAL A 156 -10.35 13.61 1.35
N ASN A 157 -10.43 12.50 0.62
CA ASN A 157 -10.48 11.18 1.21
C ASN A 157 -9.19 10.83 1.93
N LEU A 158 -8.04 11.16 1.33
CA LEU A 158 -6.76 10.85 1.95
C LEU A 158 -6.55 11.64 3.25
N LYS A 159 -6.91 12.93 3.28
CA LYS A 159 -6.87 13.76 4.51
C LYS A 159 -7.75 13.22 5.62
N LYS A 160 -8.90 12.62 5.29
CA LYS A 160 -9.82 12.03 6.28
C LYS A 160 -9.21 10.82 7.00
N TYR A 161 -8.37 10.05 6.31
CA TYR A 161 -7.82 8.79 6.85
C TYR A 161 -6.35 8.89 7.24
N ALA A 162 -5.65 9.93 6.80
CA ALA A 162 -4.29 10.23 7.22
C ALA A 162 -4.25 10.69 8.67
N LYS A 163 -3.27 10.19 9.42
CA LYS A 163 -2.90 10.74 10.73
C LYS A 163 -1.90 11.86 10.45
N LEU A 164 -2.39 13.09 10.37
CA LEU A 164 -1.60 14.30 10.17
C LEU A 164 -1.12 14.88 11.50
#